data_AF-A0A6Q2Y7F2-F1
#
_entry.id   AF-A0A6Q2Y7F2-F1
#
_cell.length_a   1.000
_cell.length_b   1.000
_cell.length_c   1.000
_cell.angle_alpha   90.00
_cell.angle_beta   90.00
_cell.angle_gamma   90.00
#
_symmetry.space_group_name_H-M   'P 1'
#
loop_
_entity.id
_entity.type
_entity.pdbx_description
1 polymer ?
#
loop_
_entity_poly.entity_id
_entity_poly.type
_entity_poly.pdbx_seq_one_letter_code
_entity_poly.pdbx_strand_id
1 'polypeptide(L)'
;RLTLSFASTRSALDNKTSKPLINAFNQITGNETEKKTTLDQALRQVLEEQIVSLNSLVDSGLCSATTPFLLLGDVLDCLPLDQCDKIFSFVEENVSTWKSNSFYTAGKNYLLRMCNDLLRRLSKSQNTVFCGRIQLFLARLFPLSEKSGLNLQSQFNLDNITVFNKNEQESTLGQRPAEEKEDGMEVEEGEMGDEEPGVPAPCSIPIDYNLYRKFWTLQDYFRNPVQCYDKFSWMTFLKYSDETLAVFKSFKLDDMQASKRKLEELRTAGGEHVYFAKFLTSEKLMDLQLSDSNFRRHILLQYLILFQYLKGQVKFKSSSCVLNDDQCSWMEETTKLVYQLLREIPPDGDKFATMVEHVLNTEENWNSWKNEGCPSFVKDRPVDDKPKRPTRKRQAPEDFLGKGPDRKVFMGNDELTRLWNLNHDNMAACQSESREFMPSLEEFFEEAIEQADPANMVEDEYKVVRNSNYGWRALRLLSRRSPHFFQPTNQQFKSLADYLESMVIKLAKELPDLPSEEIKTGEEDDEDNGDTLLKESNDSPSMQTKVVSNQQMDEIAAKLGAQWKTLASQLEIKAAEIREIETDSEDVDMQAKLLLVAWQDREGTQATVESLITALNNAGFPKIADILNET
;
A
#
# COMPACT_ATOMS: atom_id res chain seq x y z
N ARG A 1 -27.50 -34.58 18.27
CA ARG A 1 -27.99 -33.48 17.40
C ARG A 1 -26.88 -33.07 16.42
N LEU A 2 -25.76 -32.51 16.91
CA LEU A 2 -24.58 -32.15 16.10
C LEU A 2 -24.04 -33.27 15.19
N THR A 3 -23.88 -34.49 15.68
CA THR A 3 -23.35 -35.61 14.87
C THR A 3 -24.25 -36.00 13.69
N LEU A 4 -25.57 -35.90 13.86
CA LEU A 4 -26.55 -36.16 12.80
C LEU A 4 -26.51 -35.03 11.77
N SER A 5 -26.54 -33.78 12.23
CA SER A 5 -26.40 -32.60 11.38
C SER A 5 -25.10 -32.64 10.58
N PHE A 6 -23.99 -33.00 11.20
CA PHE A 6 -22.68 -33.09 10.57
C PHE A 6 -22.61 -34.18 9.49
N ALA A 7 -23.10 -35.39 9.78
CA ALA A 7 -23.17 -36.47 8.79
C ALA A 7 -24.07 -36.10 7.60
N SER A 8 -25.19 -35.43 7.86
CA SER A 8 -26.11 -34.96 6.81
C SER A 8 -25.55 -33.80 6.00
N THR A 9 -24.75 -32.91 6.62
CA THR A 9 -24.03 -31.86 5.90
C THR A 9 -22.97 -32.43 4.98
N ARG A 10 -22.18 -33.42 5.43
CA ARG A 10 -21.19 -34.11 4.59
C ARG A 10 -21.88 -34.85 3.43
N SER A 11 -22.96 -35.56 3.72
CA SER A 11 -23.78 -36.22 2.69
C SER A 11 -24.42 -35.26 1.69
N ALA A 12 -24.84 -34.07 2.11
CA ALA A 12 -25.38 -33.04 1.23
C ALA A 12 -24.29 -32.43 0.32
N LEU A 13 -23.07 -32.28 0.84
CA LEU A 13 -21.91 -31.81 0.10
C LEU A 13 -21.48 -32.83 -0.97
N ASP A 14 -21.34 -34.11 -0.59
CA ASP A 14 -20.94 -35.20 -1.48
C ASP A 14 -21.97 -35.42 -2.61
N ASN A 15 -23.26 -35.30 -2.28
CA ASN A 15 -24.35 -35.49 -3.24
C ASN A 15 -24.80 -34.21 -3.96
N LYS A 16 -24.17 -33.05 -3.69
CA LYS A 16 -24.54 -31.72 -4.21
C LYS A 16 -26.04 -31.41 -4.11
N THR A 17 -26.71 -31.86 -3.03
CA THR A 17 -28.17 -31.71 -2.86
C THR A 17 -28.52 -31.31 -1.43
N SER A 18 -29.54 -30.46 -1.28
CA SER A 18 -30.02 -30.00 0.04
C SER A 18 -30.97 -30.99 0.74
N LYS A 19 -31.41 -32.05 0.06
CA LYS A 19 -32.36 -33.04 0.59
C LYS A 19 -31.90 -33.72 1.89
N PRO A 20 -30.62 -34.12 2.07
CA PRO A 20 -30.14 -34.69 3.31
C PRO A 20 -30.18 -33.70 4.48
N LEU A 21 -29.87 -32.42 4.22
CA LEU A 21 -29.94 -31.34 5.21
C LEU A 21 -31.38 -31.06 5.66
N ILE A 22 -32.33 -31.05 4.73
CA ILE A 22 -33.76 -30.83 5.02
C ILE A 22 -34.31 -31.97 5.89
N ASN A 23 -33.95 -33.22 5.57
CA ASN A 23 -34.36 -34.38 6.36
C ASN A 23 -33.76 -34.35 7.78
N ALA A 24 -32.49 -33.97 7.91
CA ALA A 24 -31.83 -33.82 9.20
C ALA A 24 -32.45 -32.68 10.02
N PHE A 25 -32.74 -31.54 9.40
CA PHE A 25 -33.39 -30.39 10.05
C PHE A 25 -34.74 -30.76 10.67
N ASN A 26 -35.53 -31.57 9.96
CA ASN A 26 -36.82 -32.05 10.45
C ASN A 26 -36.70 -33.05 11.61
N GLN A 27 -35.60 -33.80 11.68
CA GLN A 27 -35.34 -34.81 12.72
C GLN A 27 -34.70 -34.24 14.00
N ILE A 28 -34.10 -33.04 13.95
CA ILE A 28 -33.57 -32.39 15.15
C ILE A 28 -34.76 -31.95 16.02
N THR A 29 -34.82 -32.41 17.26
CA THR A 29 -35.77 -31.94 18.29
C THR A 29 -35.28 -30.61 18.86
N GLY A 30 -36.16 -29.62 19.07
CA GLY A 30 -35.81 -28.30 19.61
C GLY A 30 -36.64 -27.18 18.99
N ASN A 31 -36.53 -25.96 19.52
CA ASN A 31 -37.12 -24.79 18.87
C ASN A 31 -36.41 -24.50 17.54
N GLU A 32 -37.05 -23.77 16.62
CA GLU A 32 -36.52 -23.56 15.27
C GLU A 32 -35.14 -22.88 15.28
N THR A 33 -34.91 -22.00 16.25
CA THR A 33 -33.64 -21.29 16.48
C THR A 33 -32.51 -22.28 16.84
N GLU A 34 -32.73 -23.18 17.80
CA GLU A 34 -31.78 -24.23 18.21
C GLU A 34 -31.45 -25.19 17.07
N LYS A 35 -32.44 -25.54 16.24
CA LYS A 35 -32.22 -26.39 15.06
C LYS A 35 -31.31 -25.71 14.04
N LYS A 36 -31.55 -24.42 13.76
CA LYS A 36 -30.73 -23.59 12.87
C LYS A 36 -29.31 -23.47 13.42
N THR A 37 -29.14 -23.11 14.70
CA THR A 37 -27.81 -23.01 15.32
C THR A 37 -27.03 -24.31 15.30
N THR A 38 -27.70 -25.46 15.51
CA THR A 38 -27.07 -26.79 15.43
C THR A 38 -26.60 -27.12 14.02
N LEU A 39 -27.40 -26.77 13.01
CA LEU A 39 -27.05 -26.97 11.60
C LEU A 39 -25.93 -26.03 11.16
N ASP A 40 -25.95 -24.77 11.60
CA ASP A 40 -24.90 -23.79 11.37
C ASP A 40 -23.57 -24.27 11.94
N GLN A 41 -23.58 -24.83 13.15
CA GLN A 41 -22.38 -25.39 13.79
C GLN A 41 -21.84 -26.62 13.03
N ALA A 42 -22.72 -27.46 12.50
CA ALA A 42 -22.34 -28.60 11.65
C ALA A 42 -21.78 -28.17 10.28
N LEU A 43 -22.37 -27.14 9.65
CA LEU A 43 -21.86 -26.52 8.42
C LEU A 43 -20.47 -25.91 8.62
N ARG A 44 -20.26 -25.21 9.74
CA ARG A 44 -18.96 -24.66 10.12
C ARG A 44 -17.90 -25.73 10.31
N GLN A 45 -18.23 -26.81 11.00
CA GLN A 45 -17.29 -27.92 11.22
C GLN A 45 -16.90 -28.61 9.90
N VAL A 46 -17.86 -28.79 8.98
CA VAL A 46 -17.55 -29.30 7.63
C VAL A 46 -16.70 -28.28 6.85
N LEU A 47 -16.97 -26.99 6.94
CA LEU A 47 -16.14 -25.93 6.33
C LEU A 47 -14.72 -25.93 6.89
N GLU A 48 -14.54 -26.05 8.20
CA GLU A 48 -13.23 -26.13 8.87
C GLU A 48 -12.44 -27.36 8.40
N GLU A 49 -13.06 -28.54 8.36
CA GLU A 49 -12.44 -29.75 7.81
C GLU A 49 -12.10 -29.63 6.32
N GLN A 50 -12.97 -28.97 5.54
CA GLN A 50 -12.70 -28.71 4.12
C GLN A 50 -11.54 -27.74 3.95
N ILE A 51 -11.38 -26.72 4.82
CA ILE A 51 -10.22 -25.81 4.79
C ILE A 51 -8.93 -26.55 5.14
N VAL A 52 -8.94 -27.44 6.14
CA VAL A 52 -7.78 -28.30 6.47
C VAL A 52 -7.47 -29.26 5.32
N SER A 53 -8.49 -29.88 4.73
CA SER A 53 -8.34 -30.73 3.54
C SER A 53 -7.82 -29.92 2.33
N LEU A 54 -8.26 -28.68 2.14
CA LEU A 54 -7.81 -27.77 1.10
C LEU A 54 -6.33 -27.41 1.27
N ASN A 55 -5.85 -27.20 2.48
CA ASN A 55 -4.42 -27.00 2.73
C ASN A 55 -3.60 -28.22 2.27
N SER A 56 -4.06 -29.44 2.57
CA SER A 56 -3.40 -30.66 2.07
C SER A 56 -3.49 -30.83 0.55
N LEU A 57 -4.58 -30.35 -0.07
CA LEU A 57 -4.76 -30.35 -1.53
C LEU A 57 -3.86 -29.32 -2.22
N VAL A 58 -3.63 -28.16 -1.62
CA VAL A 58 -2.65 -27.16 -2.06
C VAL A 58 -1.23 -27.73 -1.96
N ASP A 59 -0.89 -28.42 -0.86
CA ASP A 59 0.41 -29.10 -0.72
C ASP A 59 0.60 -30.20 -1.78
N SER A 60 -0.49 -30.84 -2.21
CA SER A 60 -0.49 -31.81 -3.32
C SER A 60 -0.53 -31.17 -4.73
N GLY A 61 -0.60 -29.84 -4.83
CA GLY A 61 -0.63 -29.08 -6.09
C GLY A 61 -1.98 -29.10 -6.85
N LEU A 62 -3.05 -29.59 -6.22
CA LEU A 62 -4.37 -29.76 -6.84
C LEU A 62 -5.27 -28.51 -6.72
N CYS A 63 -4.93 -27.57 -5.82
CA CYS A 63 -5.67 -26.32 -5.61
C CYS A 63 -4.71 -25.11 -5.51
N SER A 64 -5.23 -23.93 -5.86
CA SER A 64 -4.49 -22.67 -5.69
C SER A 64 -4.25 -22.36 -4.22
N ALA A 65 -3.04 -21.94 -3.87
CA ALA A 65 -2.69 -21.50 -2.51
C ALA A 65 -3.51 -20.30 -2.00
N THR A 66 -4.23 -19.60 -2.89
CA THR A 66 -5.11 -18.46 -2.53
C THR A 66 -6.50 -18.90 -2.04
N THR A 67 -6.98 -20.07 -2.43
CA THR A 67 -8.36 -20.53 -2.18
C THR A 67 -8.71 -20.64 -0.69
N PRO A 68 -7.85 -21.21 0.19
CA PRO A 68 -8.18 -21.30 1.61
C PRO A 68 -8.37 -19.93 2.27
N PHE A 69 -7.61 -18.91 1.82
CA PHE A 69 -7.70 -17.57 2.37
C PHE A 69 -8.98 -16.84 1.98
N LEU A 70 -9.46 -17.04 0.75
CA LEU A 70 -10.73 -16.47 0.29
C LEU A 70 -11.90 -17.06 1.07
N LEU A 71 -11.94 -18.38 1.21
CA LEU A 71 -12.99 -19.06 1.96
C LEU A 71 -12.99 -18.67 3.44
N LEU A 72 -11.81 -18.55 4.05
CA LEU A 72 -11.68 -18.07 5.42
C LEU A 72 -12.19 -16.63 5.57
N GLY A 73 -11.93 -15.77 4.59
CA GLY A 73 -12.45 -14.41 4.55
C GLY A 73 -13.98 -14.37 4.49
N ASP A 74 -14.55 -15.10 3.53
CA ASP A 74 -16.00 -15.20 3.35
C ASP A 74 -16.69 -15.72 4.63
N VAL A 75 -16.08 -16.73 5.28
CA VAL A 75 -16.57 -17.26 6.56
C VAL A 75 -16.50 -16.19 7.65
N LEU A 76 -15.38 -15.48 7.81
CA LEU A 76 -15.27 -14.44 8.85
C LEU A 76 -16.26 -13.29 8.60
N ASP A 77 -16.51 -12.92 7.35
CA ASP A 77 -17.44 -11.85 6.99
C ASP A 77 -18.91 -12.21 7.24
N CYS A 78 -19.26 -13.48 7.06
CA CYS A 78 -20.63 -13.97 7.26
C CYS A 78 -21.00 -14.22 8.73
N LEU A 79 -20.04 -14.17 9.65
CA LEU A 79 -20.24 -14.62 11.03
C LEU A 79 -20.31 -13.48 12.06
N PRO A 80 -21.11 -13.63 13.14
CA PRO A 80 -21.08 -12.73 14.28
C PRO A 80 -19.75 -12.77 15.03
N LEU A 81 -19.42 -11.69 15.75
CA LEU A 81 -18.11 -11.49 16.40
C LEU A 81 -17.71 -12.62 17.36
N ASP A 82 -18.65 -13.12 18.17
CA ASP A 82 -18.38 -14.22 19.13
C ASP A 82 -17.90 -15.51 18.45
N GLN A 83 -18.30 -15.72 17.21
CA GLN A 83 -17.93 -16.89 16.42
C GLN A 83 -16.66 -16.64 15.62
N CYS A 84 -16.44 -15.40 15.17
CA CYS A 84 -15.17 -15.00 14.57
C CYS A 84 -14.02 -15.22 15.55
N ASP A 85 -14.22 -14.97 16.84
CA ASP A 85 -13.20 -15.22 17.88
C ASP A 85 -12.78 -16.70 17.96
N LYS A 86 -13.75 -17.61 17.91
CA LYS A 86 -13.47 -19.07 17.90
C LYS A 86 -12.71 -19.49 16.66
N ILE A 87 -13.12 -19.00 15.49
CA ILE A 87 -12.45 -19.31 14.23
C ILE A 87 -11.06 -18.68 14.17
N PHE A 88 -10.88 -17.49 14.75
CA PHE A 88 -9.57 -16.85 14.81
C PHE A 88 -8.57 -17.67 15.63
N SER A 89 -9.03 -18.41 16.64
CA SER A 89 -8.20 -19.35 17.39
C SER A 89 -7.62 -20.45 16.49
N PHE A 90 -8.41 -20.98 15.54
CA PHE A 90 -7.92 -21.90 14.51
C PHE A 90 -6.88 -21.25 13.59
N VAL A 91 -7.07 -19.97 13.24
CA VAL A 91 -6.10 -19.22 12.43
C VAL A 91 -4.77 -19.03 13.17
N GLU A 92 -4.82 -18.74 14.48
CA GLU A 92 -3.66 -18.60 15.37
C GLU A 92 -2.88 -19.91 15.53
N GLU A 93 -3.56 -21.05 15.66
CA GLU A 93 -2.93 -22.37 15.78
C GLU A 93 -2.17 -22.74 14.50
N ASN A 94 -2.67 -22.34 13.33
CA ASN A 94 -2.10 -22.68 12.02
C ASN A 94 -1.05 -21.68 11.49
N VAL A 95 -0.55 -20.75 12.32
CA VAL A 95 0.46 -19.74 11.92
C VAL A 95 1.69 -20.34 11.24
N SER A 96 2.18 -21.50 11.69
CA SER A 96 3.35 -22.16 11.08
C SER A 96 3.09 -22.53 9.61
N THR A 97 1.87 -22.97 9.30
CA THR A 97 1.45 -23.33 7.95
C THR A 97 1.36 -22.09 7.07
N TRP A 98 0.74 -21.01 7.58
CA TRP A 98 0.62 -19.73 6.87
C TRP A 98 1.96 -19.04 6.58
N LYS A 99 2.98 -19.30 7.42
CA LYS A 99 4.35 -18.80 7.24
C LYS A 99 5.18 -19.59 6.23
N SER A 100 4.72 -20.75 5.76
CA SER A 100 5.45 -21.49 4.73
C SER A 100 5.50 -20.71 3.42
N ASN A 101 6.57 -20.83 2.64
CA ASN A 101 6.79 -20.00 1.45
C ASN A 101 5.63 -20.07 0.42
N SER A 102 5.04 -21.25 0.27
CA SER A 102 3.92 -21.50 -0.65
C SER A 102 2.67 -20.69 -0.27
N PHE A 103 2.36 -20.61 1.02
CA PHE A 103 1.17 -19.93 1.54
C PHE A 103 1.44 -18.46 1.86
N TYR A 104 2.63 -18.10 2.32
CA TYR A 104 2.97 -16.74 2.73
C TYR A 104 2.84 -15.75 1.58
N THR A 105 3.47 -16.06 0.44
CA THR A 105 3.49 -15.18 -0.73
C THR A 105 2.09 -14.99 -1.31
N ALA A 106 1.29 -16.06 -1.35
CA ALA A 106 -0.07 -16.04 -1.88
C ALA A 106 -1.10 -15.45 -0.91
N GLY A 107 -0.89 -15.62 0.40
CA GLY A 107 -1.90 -15.45 1.44
C GLY A 107 -1.76 -14.21 2.32
N LYS A 108 -0.56 -13.63 2.44
CA LYS A 108 -0.28 -12.57 3.42
C LYS A 108 -1.20 -11.34 3.29
N ASN A 109 -1.52 -10.94 2.06
CA ASN A 109 -2.40 -9.80 1.81
C ASN A 109 -3.86 -10.11 2.17
N TYR A 110 -4.31 -11.36 1.99
CA TYR A 110 -5.64 -11.78 2.40
C TYR A 110 -5.75 -11.83 3.93
N LEU A 111 -4.76 -12.39 4.61
CA LEU A 111 -4.69 -12.38 6.08
C LEU A 111 -4.70 -10.95 6.63
N LEU A 112 -3.94 -10.03 6.03
CA LEU A 112 -3.94 -8.63 6.42
C LEU A 112 -5.32 -7.97 6.23
N ARG A 113 -5.98 -8.20 5.09
CA ARG A 113 -7.33 -7.68 4.83
C ARG A 113 -8.34 -8.21 5.85
N MET A 114 -8.41 -9.53 6.03
CA MET A 114 -9.32 -10.16 7.00
C MET A 114 -9.11 -9.61 8.42
N CYS A 115 -7.86 -9.45 8.86
CA CYS A 115 -7.56 -8.89 10.18
C CYS A 115 -7.99 -7.42 10.28
N ASN A 116 -7.76 -6.61 9.24
CA ASN A 116 -8.19 -5.21 9.22
C ASN A 116 -9.73 -5.07 9.17
N ASP A 117 -10.41 -5.98 8.48
CA ASP A 117 -11.88 -6.05 8.43
C ASP A 117 -12.46 -6.40 9.80
N LEU A 118 -11.88 -7.40 10.48
CA LEU A 118 -12.24 -7.72 11.86
C LEU A 118 -11.99 -6.52 12.79
N LEU A 119 -10.83 -5.86 12.73
CA LEU A 119 -10.52 -4.69 13.55
C LEU A 119 -11.47 -3.51 13.31
N ARG A 120 -12.01 -3.36 12.09
CA ARG A 120 -13.04 -2.36 11.75
C ARG A 120 -14.41 -2.71 12.30
N ARG A 121 -14.76 -4.00 12.34
CA ARG A 121 -16.04 -4.50 12.85
C ARG A 121 -16.09 -4.57 14.38
N LEU A 122 -14.95 -4.70 15.04
CA LEU A 122 -14.87 -4.84 16.49
C LEU A 122 -15.09 -3.50 17.20
N SER A 123 -15.88 -3.55 18.27
CA SER A 123 -15.97 -2.42 19.21
C SER A 123 -14.65 -2.26 19.96
N LYS A 124 -14.09 -1.05 19.91
CA LYS A 124 -12.84 -0.68 20.60
C LYS A 124 -13.00 -0.54 22.13
N SER A 125 -14.21 -0.69 22.68
CA SER A 125 -14.47 -0.60 24.13
C SER A 125 -14.68 -1.97 24.81
N GLN A 126 -15.37 -2.90 24.14
CA GLN A 126 -15.72 -4.21 24.74
C GLN A 126 -14.78 -5.33 24.29
N ASN A 127 -14.29 -5.30 23.04
CA ASN A 127 -13.54 -6.40 22.44
C ASN A 127 -12.03 -6.12 22.37
N THR A 128 -11.49 -5.39 23.34
CA THR A 128 -10.07 -4.98 23.36
C THR A 128 -9.11 -6.17 23.38
N VAL A 129 -9.46 -7.24 24.10
CA VAL A 129 -8.67 -8.48 24.17
C VAL A 129 -8.59 -9.15 22.79
N PHE A 130 -9.73 -9.25 22.08
CA PHE A 130 -9.75 -9.85 20.75
C PHE A 130 -9.02 -8.99 19.71
N CYS A 131 -9.15 -7.66 19.77
CA CYS A 131 -8.33 -6.74 18.98
C CYS A 131 -6.83 -6.96 19.23
N GLY A 132 -6.42 -7.13 20.49
CA GLY A 132 -5.04 -7.40 20.88
C GLY A 132 -4.52 -8.73 20.31
N ARG A 133 -5.35 -9.79 20.35
CA ARG A 133 -5.02 -11.09 19.72
C ARG A 133 -4.80 -10.97 18.22
N ILE A 134 -5.67 -10.25 17.51
CA ILE A 134 -5.50 -10.00 16.07
C ILE A 134 -4.18 -9.26 15.79
N GLN A 135 -3.86 -8.22 16.57
CA GLN A 135 -2.61 -7.49 16.42
C GLN A 135 -1.37 -8.35 16.72
N LEU A 136 -1.42 -9.19 17.76
CA LEU A 136 -0.35 -10.13 18.08
C LEU A 136 -0.17 -11.18 16.98
N PHE A 137 -1.26 -11.67 16.38
CA PHE A 137 -1.21 -12.56 15.23
C PHE A 137 -0.54 -11.89 14.03
N LEU A 138 -0.91 -10.64 13.71
CA LEU A 138 -0.28 -9.87 12.62
C LEU A 138 1.21 -9.64 12.88
N ALA A 139 1.59 -9.26 14.09
CA ALA A 139 2.98 -9.08 14.50
C ALA A 139 3.77 -10.40 14.48
N ARG A 140 3.10 -11.54 14.72
CA ARG A 140 3.71 -12.85 14.59
C ARG A 140 3.85 -13.24 13.12
N LEU A 141 2.87 -12.95 12.27
CA LEU A 141 2.85 -13.32 10.85
C LEU A 141 3.93 -12.59 10.05
N PHE A 142 4.02 -11.27 10.23
CA PHE A 142 4.91 -10.41 9.47
C PHE A 142 6.30 -10.27 10.13
N PRO A 143 7.41 -10.51 9.41
CA PRO A 143 8.74 -10.14 9.87
C PRO A 143 8.84 -8.64 10.16
N LEU A 144 9.71 -8.26 11.11
CA LEU A 144 9.94 -6.86 11.48
C LEU A 144 10.42 -5.97 10.32
N SER A 145 11.00 -6.56 9.27
CA SER A 145 11.44 -5.86 8.06
C SER A 145 10.33 -5.66 7.03
N GLU A 146 9.14 -6.23 7.23
CA GLU A 146 8.04 -6.10 6.30
C GLU A 146 7.35 -4.74 6.42
N LYS A 147 7.33 -4.00 5.31
CA LYS A 147 6.79 -2.64 5.25
C LYS A 147 5.34 -2.54 5.73
N SER A 148 4.52 -3.58 5.51
CA SER A 148 3.11 -3.61 5.93
C SER A 148 2.91 -3.64 7.45
N GLY A 149 3.91 -4.10 8.21
CA GLY A 149 3.89 -4.11 9.68
C GLY A 149 4.50 -2.85 10.31
N LEU A 150 4.97 -1.89 9.50
CA LEU A 150 5.71 -0.73 9.97
C LEU A 150 4.99 0.56 9.60
N ASN A 151 4.79 1.45 10.58
CA ASN A 151 4.34 2.81 10.32
C ASN A 151 5.50 3.67 9.77
N LEU A 152 5.98 3.40 8.56
CA LEU A 152 7.16 4.05 7.98
C LEU A 152 7.01 5.58 7.93
N GLN A 153 5.85 6.06 7.49
CA GLN A 153 5.54 7.49 7.38
C GLN A 153 5.43 8.19 8.74
N SER A 154 5.43 7.44 9.85
CA SER A 154 5.31 7.98 11.21
C SER A 154 4.03 8.79 11.42
N GLN A 155 2.93 8.36 10.80
CA GLN A 155 1.62 9.01 10.95
C GLN A 155 1.08 8.82 12.37
N PHE A 156 0.45 9.86 12.91
CA PHE A 156 -0.20 9.82 14.21
C PHE A 156 -1.62 9.26 14.09
N ASN A 157 -2.03 8.46 15.07
CA ASN A 157 -3.41 8.02 15.18
C ASN A 157 -4.26 9.15 15.78
N LEU A 158 -4.80 9.98 14.90
CA LEU A 158 -5.66 11.09 15.31
C LEU A 158 -7.05 10.61 15.72
N ASP A 159 -7.49 9.37 15.51
CA ASP A 159 -8.86 8.98 15.90
C ASP A 159 -9.04 8.80 17.43
N ASN A 160 -7.95 8.72 18.20
CA ASN A 160 -8.03 8.53 19.66
C ASN A 160 -8.25 9.85 20.41
N ILE A 161 -9.43 10.43 20.26
CA ILE A 161 -9.81 11.70 20.88
C ILE A 161 -10.12 11.48 22.37
N THR A 162 -9.54 12.33 23.22
CA THR A 162 -9.92 12.41 24.64
C THR A 162 -11.11 13.35 24.76
N VAL A 163 -12.29 12.81 25.07
CA VAL A 163 -13.53 13.57 25.19
C VAL A 163 -13.67 14.05 26.63
N PHE A 164 -13.83 15.35 26.83
CA PHE A 164 -13.97 15.99 28.13
C PHE A 164 -14.96 17.15 28.04
N ASN A 165 -15.50 17.57 29.17
CA ASN A 165 -16.44 18.70 29.22
C ASN A 165 -15.75 20.02 28.84
N LYS A 166 -16.30 20.71 27.83
CA LYS A 166 -15.82 22.03 27.37
C LYS A 166 -16.77 23.17 27.74
N ASN A 167 -17.96 22.85 28.27
CA ASN A 167 -19.00 23.80 28.61
C ASN A 167 -18.92 24.20 30.08
N GLU A 168 -18.54 25.45 30.34
CA GLU A 168 -18.45 26.00 31.71
C GLU A 168 -19.81 26.03 32.44
N GLN A 169 -20.90 26.15 31.68
CA GLN A 169 -22.27 26.17 32.21
C GLN A 169 -22.78 24.81 32.68
N GLU A 170 -22.20 23.71 32.18
CA GLU A 170 -22.54 22.32 32.57
C GLU A 170 -21.54 21.77 33.61
N SER A 171 -20.65 22.63 34.13
CA SER A 171 -19.63 22.24 35.11
C SER A 171 -20.28 21.73 36.40
N THR A 172 -19.84 20.55 36.82
CA THR A 172 -20.20 19.91 38.08
C THR A 172 -19.33 20.35 39.25
N LEU A 173 -18.24 21.08 38.98
CA LEU A 173 -17.33 21.63 39.99
C LEU A 173 -17.93 22.91 40.60
N GLY A 174 -18.14 22.90 41.92
CA GLY A 174 -18.62 24.06 42.69
C GLY A 174 -20.13 24.18 42.87
N GLN A 175 -20.94 23.23 42.35
CA GLN A 175 -22.38 23.19 42.64
C GLN A 175 -22.63 22.57 44.03
N ARG A 176 -23.25 23.32 44.95
CA ARG A 176 -23.85 22.73 46.17
C ARG A 176 -24.98 21.79 45.74
N PRO A 177 -25.21 20.67 46.43
CA PRO A 177 -26.29 19.75 46.05
C PRO A 177 -27.61 20.50 46.14
N ALA A 178 -28.20 20.83 44.99
CA ALA A 178 -29.60 21.20 44.92
C ALA A 178 -30.37 19.89 44.94
N GLU A 179 -31.27 19.78 45.92
CA GLU A 179 -32.24 18.70 46.06
C GLU A 179 -32.99 18.48 44.73
N GLU A 180 -32.64 17.43 43.99
CA GLU A 180 -33.51 16.90 42.94
C GLU A 180 -33.88 15.46 43.26
N LYS A 181 -35.19 15.25 43.28
CA LYS A 181 -35.89 14.06 43.71
C LYS A 181 -35.53 12.83 42.87
N GLU A 182 -35.15 11.79 43.59
CA GLU A 182 -35.40 10.36 43.39
C GLU A 182 -36.35 9.98 42.23
N ASP A 183 -35.83 9.17 41.29
CA ASP A 183 -36.55 7.98 40.79
C ASP A 183 -35.54 6.92 40.22
N GLY A 184 -35.21 5.93 41.06
CA GLY A 184 -34.95 4.52 40.73
C GLY A 184 -33.79 4.08 39.82
N MET A 185 -32.64 3.69 40.41
CA MET A 185 -32.17 2.29 40.44
C MET A 185 -30.97 2.15 41.39
N GLU A 186 -31.17 1.41 42.48
CA GLU A 186 -30.19 1.13 43.52
C GLU A 186 -29.00 0.33 42.97
N VAL A 187 -27.80 0.90 43.04
CA VAL A 187 -26.55 0.14 43.04
C VAL A 187 -26.03 0.20 44.46
N GLU A 188 -26.04 -0.94 45.12
CA GLU A 188 -25.67 -1.17 46.52
C GLU A 188 -24.24 -0.66 46.79
N GLU A 189 -24.13 0.58 47.29
CA GLU A 189 -22.89 1.10 47.89
C GLU A 189 -22.68 0.41 49.22
N GLY A 190 -21.65 -0.44 49.29
CA GLY A 190 -21.20 -1.08 50.52
C GLY A 190 -20.80 -0.04 51.57
N GLU A 191 -21.60 0.02 52.61
CA GLU A 191 -21.42 0.74 53.88
C GLU A 191 -19.99 0.58 54.43
N MET A 192 -19.26 1.69 54.58
CA MET A 192 -18.07 1.78 55.43
C MET A 192 -18.20 3.03 56.31
N GLY A 193 -18.72 2.80 57.52
CA GLY A 193 -18.32 3.44 58.78
C GLY A 193 -18.40 4.97 58.88
N ASP A 194 -19.37 5.43 59.69
CA ASP A 194 -19.51 6.76 60.29
C ASP A 194 -18.20 7.53 60.54
N GLU A 195 -18.03 8.67 59.88
CA GLU A 195 -17.24 9.81 60.38
C GLU A 195 -18.04 11.11 60.18
N GLU A 196 -18.11 11.93 61.24
CA GLU A 196 -18.97 13.12 61.37
C GLU A 196 -18.79 14.19 60.26
N PRO A 197 -19.87 14.91 59.89
CA PRO A 197 -19.82 15.97 58.89
C PRO A 197 -19.22 17.25 59.46
N GLY A 198 -17.91 17.46 59.32
CA GLY A 198 -17.31 18.73 59.78
C GLY A 198 -15.80 18.95 59.60
N VAL A 199 -15.02 17.96 59.20
CA VAL A 199 -13.58 18.13 58.97
C VAL A 199 -13.28 17.90 57.48
N PRO A 200 -12.72 18.86 56.73
CA PRO A 200 -12.28 18.59 55.37
C PRO A 200 -11.23 17.49 55.43
N ALA A 201 -11.42 16.42 54.66
CA ALA A 201 -10.37 15.44 54.42
C ALA A 201 -9.07 16.20 54.04
N PRO A 202 -7.89 15.85 54.59
CA PRO A 202 -6.67 16.64 54.43
C PRO A 202 -6.09 16.70 53.00
N CYS A 203 -6.85 16.30 51.97
CA CYS A 203 -6.37 16.07 50.61
C CYS A 203 -7.32 16.55 49.49
N SER A 204 -8.14 17.59 49.69
CA SER A 204 -8.88 18.19 48.56
C SER A 204 -8.06 19.31 47.92
N ILE A 205 -7.51 19.08 46.73
CA ILE A 205 -6.96 20.16 45.90
C ILE A 205 -8.16 21.05 45.53
N PRO A 206 -8.09 22.39 45.64
CA PRO A 206 -9.16 23.23 45.12
C PRO A 206 -9.09 23.20 43.58
N ILE A 207 -9.78 22.25 42.96
CA ILE A 207 -9.83 22.12 41.51
C ILE A 207 -10.89 23.05 40.96
N ASP A 208 -10.42 24.08 40.27
CA ASP A 208 -11.25 24.94 39.44
C ASP A 208 -11.45 24.31 38.05
N TYR A 209 -12.60 24.56 37.45
CA TYR A 209 -12.94 24.16 36.08
C TYR A 209 -11.89 24.64 35.07
N ASN A 210 -11.29 25.80 35.32
CA ASN A 210 -10.18 26.32 34.50
C ASN A 210 -8.96 25.39 34.47
N LEU A 211 -8.57 24.80 35.61
CA LEU A 211 -7.46 23.86 35.67
C LEU A 211 -7.80 22.58 34.90
N TYR A 212 -8.99 22.03 35.14
CA TYR A 212 -9.49 20.84 34.45
C TYR A 212 -9.49 21.04 32.92
N ARG A 213 -10.03 22.16 32.43
CA ARG A 213 -10.10 22.47 31.01
C ARG A 213 -8.69 22.60 30.40
N LYS A 214 -7.79 23.34 31.04
CA LYS A 214 -6.41 23.53 30.56
C LYS A 214 -5.67 22.19 30.51
N PHE A 215 -5.81 21.38 31.57
CA PHE A 215 -5.22 20.06 31.67
C PHE A 215 -5.66 19.14 30.53
N TRP A 216 -6.96 18.98 30.30
CA TRP A 216 -7.43 18.08 29.23
C TRP A 216 -7.21 18.65 27.82
N THR A 217 -7.06 19.97 27.69
CA THR A 217 -6.63 20.57 26.42
C THR A 217 -5.20 20.18 26.07
N LEU A 218 -4.30 20.00 27.06
CA LEU A 218 -2.95 19.47 26.82
C LEU A 218 -2.96 18.09 26.14
N GLN A 219 -3.98 17.27 26.42
CA GLN A 219 -4.09 15.94 25.84
C GLN A 219 -4.22 15.96 24.31
N ASP A 220 -4.77 17.03 23.72
CA ASP A 220 -4.84 17.17 22.26
C ASP A 220 -3.46 17.44 21.65
N TYR A 221 -2.61 18.21 22.34
CA TYR A 221 -1.21 18.42 21.93
C TYR A 221 -0.38 17.13 22.02
N PHE A 222 -0.60 16.30 23.04
CA PHE A 222 0.04 14.96 23.12
C PHE A 222 -0.45 14.01 22.02
N ARG A 223 -1.71 14.14 21.58
CA ARG A 223 -2.29 13.36 20.48
C ARG A 223 -1.77 13.83 19.11
N ASN A 224 -1.61 15.14 18.91
CA ASN A 224 -1.13 15.72 17.67
C ASN A 224 0.08 16.64 17.93
N PRO A 225 1.31 16.08 17.99
CA PRO A 225 2.50 16.85 18.30
C PRO A 225 2.90 17.84 17.19
N VAL A 226 2.33 17.73 15.99
CA VAL A 226 2.60 18.65 14.88
C VAL A 226 2.06 20.06 15.18
N GLN A 227 1.01 20.17 16.01
CA GLN A 227 0.48 21.46 16.45
C GLN A 227 1.51 22.30 17.24
N CYS A 228 2.50 21.65 17.88
CA CYS A 228 3.53 22.34 18.64
C CYS A 228 4.51 23.16 17.78
N TYR A 229 4.48 23.02 16.45
CA TYR A 229 5.28 23.85 15.53
C TYR A 229 4.57 25.15 15.13
N ASP A 230 3.27 25.29 15.40
CA ASP A 230 2.55 26.55 15.20
C ASP A 230 2.78 27.52 16.38
N LYS A 231 2.97 28.81 16.09
CA LYS A 231 3.33 29.82 17.09
C LYS A 231 2.25 30.02 18.16
N PHE A 232 0.98 30.11 17.76
CA PHE A 232 -0.12 30.36 18.70
C PHE A 232 -0.39 29.13 19.57
N SER A 233 -0.39 27.97 18.91
CA SER A 233 -0.54 26.66 19.54
C SER A 233 0.58 26.40 20.56
N TRP A 234 1.83 26.71 20.21
CA TRP A 234 2.97 26.59 21.11
C TRP A 234 2.86 27.49 22.35
N MET A 235 2.49 28.76 22.19
CA MET A 235 2.31 29.67 23.33
C MET A 235 1.22 29.20 24.30
N THR A 236 0.15 28.60 23.76
CA THR A 236 -0.92 28.00 24.56
C THR A 236 -0.42 26.76 25.30
N PHE A 237 0.32 25.88 24.61
CA PHE A 237 0.94 24.69 25.19
C PHE A 237 1.91 25.04 26.32
N LEU A 238 2.78 26.05 26.14
CA LEU A 238 3.69 26.55 27.17
C LEU A 238 2.91 26.95 28.43
N LYS A 239 1.93 27.85 28.27
CA LYS A 239 1.15 28.38 29.39
C LYS A 239 0.44 27.25 30.16
N TYR A 240 -0.23 26.35 29.45
CA TYR A 240 -0.99 25.27 30.10
C TYR A 240 -0.07 24.23 30.75
N SER A 241 1.10 23.99 30.17
CA SER A 241 2.11 23.09 30.73
C SER A 241 2.74 23.65 31.99
N ASP A 242 3.12 24.93 31.99
CA ASP A 242 3.69 25.59 33.16
C ASP A 242 2.71 25.58 34.34
N GLU A 243 1.43 25.87 34.09
CA GLU A 243 0.39 25.80 35.12
C GLU A 243 0.19 24.37 35.66
N THR A 244 0.15 23.36 34.77
CA THR A 244 -0.03 21.95 35.16
C THR A 244 1.15 21.43 35.96
N LEU A 245 2.38 21.70 35.52
CA LEU A 245 3.60 21.28 36.20
C LEU A 245 3.78 22.04 37.53
N ALA A 246 3.33 23.29 37.61
CA ALA A 246 3.30 24.04 38.88
C ALA A 246 2.38 23.37 39.91
N VAL A 247 1.22 22.84 39.49
CA VAL A 247 0.32 22.06 40.35
C VAL A 247 0.97 20.76 40.81
N PHE A 248 1.65 20.03 39.92
CA PHE A 248 2.37 18.81 40.30
C PHE A 248 3.54 19.08 41.26
N LYS A 249 4.19 20.24 41.12
CA LYS A 249 5.28 20.67 42.00
C LYS A 249 4.78 21.14 43.37
N SER A 250 3.64 21.82 43.42
CA SER A 250 3.07 22.33 44.67
C SER A 250 2.44 21.23 45.52
N PHE A 251 1.81 20.23 44.88
CA PHE A 251 1.24 19.09 45.57
C PHE A 251 2.21 17.91 45.57
N LYS A 252 2.88 17.66 46.69
CA LYS A 252 3.74 16.47 46.84
C LYS A 252 2.90 15.28 47.31
N LEU A 253 3.07 14.14 46.62
CA LEU A 253 2.45 12.89 47.04
C LEU A 253 3.19 12.34 48.26
N ASP A 254 2.45 11.97 49.29
CA ASP A 254 3.02 11.27 50.44
C ASP A 254 3.15 9.76 50.14
N ASP A 255 4.08 9.08 50.80
CA ASP A 255 4.38 7.68 50.53
C ASP A 255 3.21 6.80 50.99
N MET A 256 2.31 6.50 50.04
CA MET A 256 1.00 5.88 50.29
C MET A 256 1.11 4.37 50.52
N GLN A 257 2.06 3.96 51.37
CA GLN A 257 2.30 2.58 51.80
C GLN A 257 1.04 1.93 52.42
N ALA A 258 0.14 2.74 52.99
CA ALA A 258 -1.15 2.30 53.51
C ALA A 258 -2.11 1.80 52.41
N SER A 259 -2.12 2.42 51.23
CA SER A 259 -2.99 2.02 50.12
C SER A 259 -2.48 0.75 49.42
N LYS A 260 -1.16 0.52 49.41
CA LYS A 260 -0.54 -0.69 48.84
C LYS A 260 -0.96 -1.97 49.58
N ARG A 261 -1.08 -1.92 50.92
CA ARG A 261 -1.60 -3.05 51.72
C ARG A 261 -3.08 -3.33 51.41
N LYS A 262 -3.91 -2.29 51.33
CA LYS A 262 -5.34 -2.41 51.06
C LYS A 262 -5.62 -2.89 49.61
N LEU A 263 -4.80 -2.47 48.64
CA LEU A 263 -4.88 -2.88 47.24
C LEU A 263 -4.39 -4.33 47.02
N GLU A 264 -3.37 -4.80 47.75
CA GLU A 264 -2.99 -6.22 47.73
C GLU A 264 -4.02 -7.12 48.42
N GLU A 265 -4.67 -6.65 49.49
CA GLU A 265 -5.79 -7.37 50.12
C GLU A 265 -6.99 -7.51 49.16
N LEU A 266 -7.33 -6.46 48.40
CA LEU A 266 -8.36 -6.50 47.35
C LEU A 266 -8.00 -7.41 46.17
N ARG A 267 -6.71 -7.49 45.79
CA ARG A 267 -6.23 -8.43 44.76
C ARG A 267 -6.38 -9.89 45.14
N THR A 268 -6.40 -10.20 46.44
CA THR A 268 -6.51 -11.57 46.94
C THR A 268 -7.96 -12.06 47.00
N ALA A 269 -8.93 -11.12 46.96
CA ALA A 269 -10.36 -11.39 47.08
C ALA A 269 -11.05 -11.53 45.71
N GLY A 270 -10.58 -12.42 44.83
CA GLY A 270 -11.35 -13.03 43.72
C GLY A 270 -12.10 -12.12 42.72
N GLY A 271 -11.98 -10.79 42.80
CA GLY A 271 -12.70 -9.86 41.93
C GLY A 271 -12.09 -9.82 40.54
N GLU A 272 -12.94 -9.76 39.51
CA GLU A 272 -12.49 -9.46 38.15
C GLU A 272 -11.69 -8.16 38.18
N HIS A 273 -10.44 -8.22 37.73
CA HIS A 273 -9.58 -7.04 37.59
C HIS A 273 -10.18 -6.12 36.51
N VAL A 274 -10.95 -5.11 36.92
CA VAL A 274 -11.45 -4.07 36.03
C VAL A 274 -10.28 -3.16 35.64
N TYR A 275 -9.81 -3.30 34.40
CA TYR A 275 -8.73 -2.50 33.84
C TYR A 275 -9.29 -1.30 33.06
N PHE A 276 -8.91 -0.09 33.46
CA PHE A 276 -9.28 1.13 32.75
C PHE A 276 -8.32 1.41 31.60
N ALA A 277 -8.76 1.11 30.37
CA ALA A 277 -7.93 1.28 29.17
C ALA A 277 -7.76 2.73 28.70
N LYS A 278 -8.62 3.65 29.15
CA LYS A 278 -8.60 5.09 28.80
C LYS A 278 -8.67 5.95 30.04
N PHE A 279 -8.23 7.20 29.90
CA PHE A 279 -8.39 8.21 30.93
C PHE A 279 -9.87 8.48 31.24
N LEU A 280 -10.17 8.64 32.52
CA LEU A 280 -11.50 9.01 32.99
C LEU A 280 -11.57 10.53 33.07
N THR A 281 -12.25 11.16 32.13
CA THR A 281 -12.30 12.63 32.00
C THR A 281 -13.42 13.25 32.85
N SER A 282 -13.79 12.63 33.98
CA SER A 282 -14.82 13.21 34.85
C SER A 282 -14.23 14.32 35.70
N GLU A 283 -14.89 15.47 35.74
CA GLU A 283 -14.51 16.62 36.56
C GLU A 283 -14.41 16.27 38.06
N LYS A 284 -15.37 15.48 38.57
CA LYS A 284 -15.44 15.06 39.97
C LYS A 284 -14.29 14.13 40.39
N LEU A 285 -13.67 13.44 39.42
CA LEU A 285 -12.58 12.50 39.67
C LEU A 285 -11.20 13.15 39.61
N MET A 286 -11.10 14.41 39.18
CA MET A 286 -9.82 15.06 38.94
C MET A 286 -8.96 15.11 40.22
N ASP A 287 -9.57 15.32 41.39
CA ASP A 287 -8.88 15.31 42.70
C ASP A 287 -8.23 13.96 43.00
N LEU A 288 -8.99 12.88 42.79
CA LEU A 288 -8.52 11.52 43.02
C LEU A 288 -7.41 11.16 42.02
N GLN A 289 -7.55 11.57 40.75
CA GLN A 289 -6.54 11.32 39.71
C GLN A 289 -5.25 12.08 39.98
N LEU A 290 -5.33 13.35 40.38
CA LEU A 290 -4.16 14.13 40.76
C LEU A 290 -3.45 13.57 41.99
N SER A 291 -4.15 12.83 42.83
CA SER A 291 -3.59 12.14 44.00
C SER A 291 -2.99 10.77 43.68
N ASP A 292 -3.28 10.21 42.49
CA ASP A 292 -2.71 8.93 42.05
C ASP A 292 -1.30 9.11 41.46
N SER A 293 -0.35 8.35 41.99
CA SER A 293 1.04 8.33 41.53
C SER A 293 1.16 7.79 40.11
N ASN A 294 0.36 6.79 39.73
CA ASN A 294 0.39 6.24 38.38
C ASN A 294 -0.12 7.27 37.38
N PHE A 295 -1.24 7.93 37.66
CA PHE A 295 -1.76 8.98 36.78
C PHE A 295 -0.71 10.07 36.50
N ARG A 296 -0.03 10.59 37.53
CA ARG A 296 1.06 11.55 37.33
C ARG A 296 2.19 11.00 36.48
N ARG A 297 2.60 9.75 36.69
CA ARG A 297 3.62 9.09 35.86
C ARG A 297 3.20 9.03 34.40
N HIS A 298 1.94 8.71 34.09
CA HIS A 298 1.45 8.68 32.71
C HIS A 298 1.58 10.06 32.04
N ILE A 299 1.19 11.14 32.72
CA ILE A 299 1.27 12.50 32.17
C ILE A 299 2.72 12.94 31.99
N LEU A 300 3.57 12.74 32.99
CA LEU A 300 4.99 13.08 32.93
C LEU A 300 5.73 12.28 31.84
N LEU A 301 5.37 11.00 31.65
CA LEU A 301 5.88 10.20 30.54
C LEU A 301 5.44 10.75 29.18
N GLN A 302 4.20 11.21 29.03
CA GLN A 302 3.74 11.84 27.79
C GLN A 302 4.54 13.10 27.46
N TYR A 303 4.91 13.91 28.47
CA TYR A 303 5.83 15.04 28.28
C TYR A 303 7.19 14.58 27.75
N LEU A 304 7.80 13.56 28.35
CA LEU A 304 9.11 13.06 27.92
C LEU A 304 9.08 12.50 26.49
N ILE A 305 8.06 11.70 26.16
CA ILE A 305 7.88 11.14 24.81
C ILE A 305 7.66 12.26 23.78
N LEU A 306 6.83 13.26 24.12
CA LEU A 306 6.61 14.43 23.27
C LEU A 306 7.90 15.20 23.03
N PHE A 307 8.68 15.46 24.08
CA PHE A 307 9.92 16.22 23.97
C PHE A 307 10.98 15.47 23.16
N GLN A 308 11.11 14.16 23.35
CA GLN A 308 11.98 13.32 22.53
C GLN A 308 11.55 13.33 21.07
N TYR A 309 10.24 13.22 20.79
CA TYR A 309 9.75 13.32 19.43
C TYR A 309 10.07 14.69 18.82
N LEU A 310 9.79 15.79 19.51
CA LEU A 310 9.99 17.15 18.99
C LEU A 310 11.48 17.44 18.69
N LYS A 311 12.41 16.94 19.51
CA LYS A 311 13.86 17.03 19.27
C LYS A 311 14.38 16.03 18.24
N GLY A 312 13.76 14.87 18.13
CA GLY A 312 14.22 13.78 17.29
C GLY A 312 14.09 14.09 15.79
N GLN A 313 15.11 13.72 15.03
CA GLN A 313 15.03 13.71 13.57
C GLN A 313 14.24 12.48 13.10
N VAL A 314 13.25 12.70 12.23
CA VAL A 314 12.44 11.64 11.63
C VAL A 314 12.39 11.89 10.13
N LYS A 315 12.72 10.87 9.33
CA LYS A 315 12.88 10.98 7.87
C LYS A 315 11.70 11.61 7.13
N PHE A 316 10.49 11.41 7.64
CA PHE A 316 9.23 11.87 7.02
C PHE A 316 8.64 13.13 7.69
N LYS A 317 9.38 13.80 8.58
CA LYS A 317 8.98 15.14 9.07
C LYS A 317 9.15 16.17 7.96
N SER A 318 8.20 17.11 7.88
CA SER A 318 8.29 18.24 6.96
C SER A 318 9.47 19.16 7.32
N SER A 319 10.08 19.79 6.32
CA SER A 319 11.15 20.79 6.49
C SER A 319 10.70 22.02 7.28
N SER A 320 9.39 22.27 7.41
CA SER A 320 8.82 23.34 8.22
C SER A 320 8.79 23.06 9.73
N CYS A 321 9.02 21.82 10.15
CA CYS A 321 8.97 21.39 11.55
C CYS A 321 10.27 21.69 12.30
N VAL A 322 10.63 22.98 12.41
CA VAL A 322 11.85 23.46 13.08
C VAL A 322 11.50 24.17 14.38
N LEU A 323 12.29 23.93 15.42
CA LEU A 323 12.19 24.62 16.72
C LEU A 323 13.25 25.71 16.80
N ASN A 324 12.93 26.82 17.46
CA ASN A 324 13.89 27.87 17.76
C ASN A 324 14.70 27.57 19.04
N ASP A 325 15.77 28.34 19.27
CA ASP A 325 16.69 28.10 20.39
C ASP A 325 16.00 28.31 21.76
N ASP A 326 15.07 29.27 21.85
CA ASP A 326 14.30 29.53 23.07
C ASP A 326 13.38 28.34 23.43
N GLN A 327 12.73 27.76 22.43
CA GLN A 327 11.90 26.55 22.55
C GLN A 327 12.74 25.36 23.01
N CYS A 328 13.90 25.16 22.39
CA CYS A 328 14.82 24.10 22.77
C CYS A 328 15.28 24.26 24.22
N SER A 329 15.63 25.48 24.63
CA SER A 329 16.06 25.79 25.99
C SER A 329 14.95 25.54 27.01
N TRP A 330 13.73 26.03 26.76
CA TRP A 330 12.58 25.78 27.63
C TRP A 330 12.28 24.27 27.77
N MET A 331 12.37 23.52 26.66
CA MET A 331 12.16 22.08 26.70
C MET A 331 13.23 21.37 27.54
N GLU A 332 14.48 21.81 27.52
CA GLU A 332 15.54 21.23 28.36
C GLU A 332 15.33 21.48 29.84
N GLU A 333 14.96 22.71 30.21
CA GLU A 333 14.61 23.07 31.57
C GLU A 333 13.40 22.27 32.07
N THR A 334 12.37 22.19 31.24
CA THR A 334 11.14 21.44 31.55
C THR A 334 11.41 19.94 31.64
N THR A 335 12.26 19.39 30.78
CA THR A 335 12.69 17.97 30.85
C THR A 335 13.37 17.68 32.19
N LYS A 336 14.28 18.55 32.65
CA LYS A 336 14.93 18.41 33.97
C LYS A 336 13.90 18.46 35.10
N LEU A 337 12.93 19.37 35.02
CA LEU A 337 11.84 19.45 36.00
C LEU A 337 10.99 18.18 36.00
N VAL A 338 10.63 17.64 34.84
CA VAL A 338 9.83 16.40 34.73
C VAL A 338 10.58 15.21 35.34
N TYR A 339 11.89 15.05 35.09
CA TYR A 339 12.68 14.02 35.75
C TYR A 339 12.77 14.21 37.27
N GLN A 340 12.89 15.46 37.75
CA GLN A 340 12.85 15.74 39.17
C GLN A 340 11.50 15.29 39.78
N LEU A 341 10.39 15.65 39.16
CA LEU A 341 9.06 15.26 39.63
C LEU A 341 8.86 13.73 39.61
N LEU A 342 9.37 13.04 38.58
CA LEU A 342 9.31 11.57 38.51
C LEU A 342 10.08 10.90 39.65
N ARG A 343 11.26 11.42 40.00
CA ARG A 343 12.06 10.93 41.14
C ARG A 343 11.36 11.16 42.48
N GLU A 344 10.62 12.25 42.60
CA GLU A 344 9.82 12.58 43.80
C GLU A 344 8.54 11.73 43.95
N ILE A 345 8.10 10.97 42.92
CA ILE A 345 6.86 10.17 42.98
C ILE A 345 7.11 8.75 43.54
N PRO A 346 6.54 8.40 44.72
CA PRO A 346 6.57 7.03 45.23
C PRO A 346 5.68 6.07 44.42
N PRO A 347 5.96 4.75 44.39
CA PRO A 347 7.11 4.04 44.98
C PRO A 347 8.32 3.95 44.03
N ASP A 348 9.54 3.93 44.56
CA ASP A 348 10.79 3.75 43.79
C ASP A 348 10.96 4.75 42.63
N GLY A 349 10.66 6.04 42.86
CA GLY A 349 10.72 7.10 41.84
C GLY A 349 12.07 7.19 41.11
N ASP A 350 13.18 7.08 41.84
CA ASP A 350 14.53 7.09 41.25
C ASP A 350 14.76 5.94 40.26
N LYS A 351 14.42 4.70 40.66
CA LYS A 351 14.57 3.53 39.78
C LYS A 351 13.68 3.67 38.55
N PHE A 352 12.47 4.16 38.73
CA PHE A 352 11.55 4.40 37.63
C PHE A 352 12.11 5.44 36.66
N ALA A 353 12.61 6.58 37.16
CA ALA A 353 13.23 7.61 36.33
C ALA A 353 14.43 7.08 35.54
N THR A 354 15.34 6.31 36.15
CA THR A 354 16.47 5.69 35.45
C THR A 354 16.03 4.68 34.39
N MET A 355 14.97 3.90 34.66
CA MET A 355 14.41 2.98 33.67
C MET A 355 13.81 3.75 32.48
N VAL A 356 13.13 4.86 32.73
CA VAL A 356 12.59 5.73 31.68
C VAL A 356 13.70 6.32 30.83
N GLU A 357 14.77 6.85 31.44
CA GLU A 357 15.96 7.31 30.70
C GLU A 357 16.52 6.20 29.79
N HIS A 358 16.64 4.97 30.30
CA HIS A 358 17.10 3.84 29.50
C HIS A 358 16.16 3.51 28.33
N VAL A 359 14.85 3.49 28.56
CA VAL A 359 13.84 3.21 27.52
C VAL A 359 13.89 4.28 26.43
N LEU A 360 13.91 5.57 26.79
CA LEU A 360 13.98 6.66 25.82
C LEU A 360 15.29 6.60 25.01
N ASN A 361 16.42 6.23 25.61
CA ASN A 361 17.66 5.97 24.88
C ASN A 361 17.52 4.80 23.88
N THR A 362 16.80 3.73 24.25
CA THR A 362 16.53 2.64 23.30
C THR A 362 15.56 3.05 22.18
N GLU A 363 14.65 3.98 22.44
CA GLU A 363 13.78 4.56 21.41
C GLU A 363 14.56 5.40 20.39
N GLU A 364 15.64 6.09 20.80
CA GLU A 364 16.53 6.79 19.85
C GLU A 364 17.18 5.80 18.86
N ASN A 365 17.64 4.65 19.36
CA ASN A 365 18.19 3.59 18.51
C ASN A 365 17.13 3.05 17.54
N TRP A 366 15.89 2.88 18.01
CA TRP A 366 14.77 2.44 17.15
C TRP A 366 14.43 3.47 16.08
N ASN A 367 14.43 4.76 16.43
CA ASN A 367 14.19 5.85 15.49
C ASN A 367 15.30 5.92 14.43
N SER A 368 16.56 5.77 14.82
CA SER A 368 17.70 5.68 13.90
C SER A 368 17.55 4.52 12.92
N TRP A 369 17.29 3.30 13.41
CA TRP A 369 17.04 2.12 12.57
C TRP A 369 15.87 2.33 11.60
N LYS A 370 14.80 3.00 12.05
CA LYS A 370 13.65 3.31 11.20
C LYS A 370 14.00 4.32 10.11
N ASN A 371 14.78 5.35 10.43
CA ASN A 371 15.25 6.36 9.47
C ASN A 371 16.14 5.75 8.38
N GLU A 372 16.88 4.69 8.70
CA GLU A 372 17.66 3.90 7.74
C GLU A 372 16.79 3.01 6.81
N GLY A 373 15.47 3.00 7.00
CA GLY A 373 14.56 2.20 6.18
C GLY A 373 14.32 0.80 6.72
N CYS A 374 14.52 0.58 8.03
CA CYS A 374 14.21 -0.66 8.73
C CYS A 374 14.95 -1.89 8.15
N PRO A 375 16.30 -1.88 8.11
CA PRO A 375 17.07 -3.02 7.60
C PRO A 375 16.76 -4.31 8.38
N SER A 376 16.69 -5.43 7.66
CA SER A 376 16.39 -6.73 8.28
C SER A 376 17.46 -7.12 9.31
N PHE A 377 17.02 -7.43 10.53
CA PHE A 377 17.87 -8.05 11.55
C PHE A 377 18.15 -9.53 11.27
N VAL A 378 17.36 -10.15 10.37
CA VAL A 378 17.62 -11.51 9.90
C VAL A 378 18.82 -11.41 8.97
N LYS A 379 20.00 -11.67 9.54
CA LYS A 379 21.14 -12.10 8.74
C LYS A 379 20.68 -13.39 8.08
N ASP A 380 20.42 -13.35 6.78
CA ASP A 380 20.28 -14.57 6.01
C ASP A 380 21.46 -15.44 6.42
N ARG A 381 21.18 -16.61 7.00
CA ARG A 381 22.24 -17.61 7.11
C ARG A 381 22.76 -17.70 5.68
N PRO A 382 24.06 -17.46 5.41
CA PRO A 382 24.59 -17.75 4.10
C PRO A 382 24.08 -19.16 3.84
N VAL A 383 23.26 -19.30 2.79
CA VAL A 383 22.69 -20.59 2.40
C VAL A 383 23.82 -21.54 2.61
N ASP A 384 23.64 -22.51 3.53
CA ASP A 384 24.66 -23.52 3.79
C ASP A 384 24.98 -24.01 2.39
N ASP A 385 26.10 -23.51 1.86
CA ASP A 385 26.72 -24.02 0.66
C ASP A 385 27.23 -25.31 1.26
N LYS A 386 26.30 -26.29 1.40
CA LYS A 386 26.62 -27.70 1.56
C LYS A 386 27.75 -27.83 0.59
N PRO A 387 29.00 -28.01 1.07
CA PRO A 387 30.18 -27.67 0.31
C PRO A 387 29.91 -28.30 -1.02
N LYS A 388 29.70 -27.48 -2.07
CA LYS A 388 29.34 -27.99 -3.38
C LYS A 388 30.48 -28.94 -3.63
N ARG A 389 30.22 -30.26 -3.47
CA ARG A 389 31.23 -31.27 -3.69
C ARG A 389 31.78 -30.83 -5.01
N PRO A 390 33.06 -30.45 -5.11
CA PRO A 390 33.56 -29.84 -6.32
C PRO A 390 33.12 -30.83 -7.38
N THR A 391 32.15 -30.41 -8.21
CA THR A 391 31.80 -31.22 -9.34
C THR A 391 33.07 -31.08 -10.11
N ARG A 392 33.97 -32.05 -9.94
CA ARG A 392 34.93 -32.44 -10.94
C ARG A 392 34.03 -32.73 -12.12
N LYS A 393 33.67 -31.67 -12.86
CA LYS A 393 33.55 -31.75 -14.29
C LYS A 393 34.87 -32.41 -14.64
N ARG A 394 34.84 -33.72 -14.84
CA ARG A 394 35.95 -34.40 -15.49
C ARG A 394 36.22 -33.49 -16.67
N GLN A 395 37.40 -32.86 -16.72
CA GLN A 395 37.81 -32.22 -17.96
C GLN A 395 37.59 -33.28 -19.01
N ALA A 396 36.76 -32.95 -20.02
CA ALA A 396 36.54 -33.86 -21.13
C ALA A 396 37.93 -34.34 -21.57
N PRO A 397 38.15 -35.65 -21.72
CA PRO A 397 39.48 -36.17 -22.04
C PRO A 397 40.07 -35.34 -23.18
N GLU A 398 41.29 -34.82 -23.00
CA GLU A 398 41.96 -33.99 -24.01
C GLU A 398 42.08 -34.70 -25.37
N ASP A 399 41.82 -36.01 -25.41
CA ASP A 399 41.73 -36.84 -26.62
C ASP A 399 40.60 -36.43 -27.59
N PHE A 400 39.58 -35.70 -27.13
CA PHE A 400 38.50 -35.22 -28.01
C PHE A 400 38.82 -33.90 -28.70
N LEU A 401 39.88 -33.18 -28.29
CA LEU A 401 40.23 -31.88 -28.85
C LEU A 401 41.52 -31.99 -29.67
N GLY A 402 41.43 -31.66 -30.96
CA GLY A 402 42.57 -31.61 -31.86
C GLY A 402 43.63 -30.63 -31.36
N LYS A 403 44.89 -31.09 -31.31
CA LYS A 403 46.06 -30.28 -30.93
C LYS A 403 46.54 -29.40 -32.09
N GLY A 404 45.63 -28.58 -32.64
CA GLY A 404 45.89 -27.63 -33.72
C GLY A 404 45.31 -26.24 -33.42
N PRO A 405 45.63 -25.21 -34.22
CA PRO A 405 45.12 -23.86 -34.04
C PRO A 405 43.59 -23.79 -34.15
N ASP A 406 42.99 -24.64 -34.99
CA ASP A 406 41.56 -24.93 -34.98
C ASP A 406 41.28 -26.06 -34.00
N ARG A 407 40.74 -25.75 -32.81
CA ARG A 407 40.31 -26.73 -31.80
C ARG A 407 39.16 -27.61 -32.31
N LYS A 408 39.44 -28.54 -33.22
CA LYS A 408 38.44 -29.45 -33.80
C LYS A 408 38.11 -30.57 -32.82
N VAL A 409 36.82 -30.83 -32.62
CA VAL A 409 36.32 -31.92 -31.77
C VAL A 409 36.33 -33.23 -32.57
N PHE A 410 37.22 -34.16 -32.24
CA PHE A 410 37.32 -35.45 -32.91
C PHE A 410 36.35 -36.46 -32.29
N MET A 411 35.43 -36.96 -33.11
CA MET A 411 34.33 -37.80 -32.63
C MET A 411 34.35 -39.18 -33.28
N GLY A 412 35.51 -39.83 -33.34
CA GLY A 412 35.74 -41.24 -33.71
C GLY A 412 35.37 -41.68 -35.14
N ASN A 413 34.28 -41.15 -35.70
CA ASN A 413 33.78 -41.33 -37.05
C ASN A 413 33.85 -39.97 -37.78
N ASP A 414 34.18 -40.00 -39.06
CA ASP A 414 34.35 -38.81 -39.90
C ASP A 414 33.07 -37.98 -40.01
N GLU A 415 31.89 -38.59 -40.12
CA GLU A 415 30.62 -37.84 -40.20
C GLU A 415 30.24 -37.21 -38.86
N LEU A 416 30.49 -37.89 -37.74
CA LEU A 416 30.26 -37.33 -36.41
C LEU A 416 31.25 -36.20 -36.11
N THR A 417 32.50 -36.36 -36.53
CA THR A 417 33.53 -35.33 -36.45
C THR A 417 33.15 -34.13 -37.31
N ARG A 418 32.62 -34.34 -38.52
CA ARG A 418 32.12 -33.27 -39.39
C ARG A 418 30.98 -32.50 -38.74
N LEU A 419 29.94 -33.20 -38.25
CA LEU A 419 28.76 -32.59 -37.62
C LEU A 419 29.13 -31.79 -36.36
N TRP A 420 30.01 -32.31 -35.52
CA TRP A 420 30.45 -31.65 -34.29
C TRP A 420 31.36 -30.45 -34.51
N ASN A 421 31.93 -30.30 -35.71
CA ASN A 421 32.77 -29.18 -36.10
C ASN A 421 32.09 -28.23 -37.09
N LEU A 422 30.79 -28.39 -37.36
CA LEU A 422 30.03 -27.48 -38.21
C LEU A 422 30.05 -26.05 -37.64
N ASN A 423 29.97 -25.91 -36.32
CA ASN A 423 30.12 -24.65 -35.60
C ASN A 423 30.75 -24.93 -34.23
N HIS A 424 31.75 -24.13 -33.83
CA HIS A 424 32.45 -24.31 -32.56
C HIS A 424 31.62 -23.82 -31.34
N ASP A 425 30.63 -22.94 -31.58
CA ASP A 425 29.68 -22.48 -30.57
C ASP A 425 28.25 -22.59 -31.11
N ASN A 426 27.38 -23.25 -30.34
CA ASN A 426 25.96 -23.42 -30.67
C ASN A 426 25.21 -22.08 -30.70
N MET A 427 25.64 -21.11 -29.90
CA MET A 427 25.02 -19.78 -29.91
C MET A 427 25.40 -19.00 -31.16
N ALA A 428 26.66 -19.06 -31.58
CA ALA A 428 27.12 -18.50 -32.84
C ALA A 428 26.47 -19.21 -34.05
N ALA A 429 26.27 -20.53 -33.97
CA ALA A 429 25.55 -21.31 -34.98
C ALA A 429 24.10 -20.85 -35.17
N CYS A 430 23.45 -20.36 -34.11
CA CYS A 430 22.09 -19.83 -34.17
C CYS A 430 22.01 -18.39 -34.68
N GLN A 431 23.15 -17.70 -34.79
CA GLN A 431 23.27 -16.35 -35.32
C GLN A 431 23.76 -16.32 -36.77
N SER A 432 24.02 -17.48 -37.38
CA SER A 432 24.48 -17.54 -38.77
C SER A 432 23.40 -17.06 -39.74
N GLU A 433 23.78 -16.24 -40.73
CA GLU A 433 22.88 -15.76 -41.80
C GLU A 433 22.21 -16.91 -42.57
N SER A 434 22.85 -18.08 -42.67
CA SER A 434 22.25 -19.29 -43.28
C SER A 434 21.06 -19.89 -42.50
N ARG A 435 20.80 -19.41 -41.28
CA ARG A 435 19.62 -19.73 -40.47
C ARG A 435 18.58 -18.61 -40.44
N GLU A 436 18.82 -17.50 -41.13
CA GLU A 436 17.79 -16.52 -41.42
C GLU A 436 16.92 -17.04 -42.56
N PHE A 437 15.94 -17.88 -42.22
CA PHE A 437 15.02 -18.49 -43.20
C PHE A 437 13.92 -17.54 -43.68
N MET A 438 13.97 -16.27 -43.30
CA MET A 438 12.93 -15.29 -43.61
C MET A 438 13.36 -14.47 -44.84
N PRO A 439 12.65 -14.58 -45.97
CA PRO A 439 12.98 -13.80 -47.16
C PRO A 439 12.72 -12.30 -46.93
N SER A 440 13.36 -11.45 -47.73
CA SER A 440 13.06 -10.02 -47.73
C SER A 440 11.66 -9.76 -48.31
N LEU A 441 11.10 -8.57 -48.04
CA LEU A 441 9.82 -8.18 -48.63
C LEU A 441 9.93 -8.08 -50.16
N GLU A 442 11.06 -7.58 -50.65
CA GLU A 442 11.33 -7.40 -52.08
C GLU A 442 11.37 -8.75 -52.81
N GLU A 443 12.16 -9.71 -52.29
CA GLU A 443 12.32 -11.05 -52.88
C GLU A 443 11.02 -11.87 -52.83
N PHE A 444 10.23 -11.75 -51.77
CA PHE A 444 8.99 -12.52 -51.63
C PHE A 444 7.82 -11.97 -52.46
N PHE A 445 7.77 -10.65 -52.68
CA PHE A 445 6.69 -9.99 -53.42
C PHE A 445 7.04 -9.66 -54.87
N GLU A 446 8.26 -9.92 -55.36
CA GLU A 446 8.70 -9.71 -56.75
C GLU A 446 7.67 -10.23 -57.77
N GLU A 447 7.30 -11.52 -57.68
CA GLU A 447 6.31 -12.15 -58.58
C GLU A 447 4.92 -11.48 -58.48
N ALA A 448 4.51 -11.04 -57.29
CA ALA A 448 3.24 -10.36 -57.10
C ALA A 448 3.25 -8.91 -57.62
N ILE A 449 4.41 -8.23 -57.55
CA ILE A 449 4.63 -6.88 -58.08
C ILE A 449 4.64 -6.93 -59.61
N GLU A 450 5.33 -7.89 -60.23
CA GLU A 450 5.32 -8.10 -61.68
C GLU A 450 3.91 -8.41 -62.22
N GLN A 451 3.13 -9.22 -61.51
CA GLN A 451 1.75 -9.53 -61.88
C GLN A 451 0.76 -8.39 -61.62
N ALA A 452 1.14 -7.40 -60.81
CA ALA A 452 0.36 -6.19 -60.58
C ALA A 452 0.56 -5.14 -61.70
N ASP A 453 1.60 -5.30 -62.54
CA ASP A 453 1.83 -4.45 -63.71
C ASP A 453 0.85 -4.82 -64.86
N PRO A 454 -0.04 -3.89 -65.27
CA PRO A 454 -0.97 -4.06 -66.39
C PRO A 454 -0.31 -4.32 -67.74
N ALA A 455 0.99 -4.04 -67.92
CA ALA A 455 1.72 -4.40 -69.14
C ALA A 455 1.86 -5.92 -69.32
N ASN A 456 1.85 -6.69 -68.22
CA ASN A 456 2.01 -8.13 -68.23
C ASN A 456 0.71 -8.91 -68.53
N MET A 457 -0.44 -8.22 -68.62
CA MET A 457 -1.74 -8.77 -69.07
C MET A 457 -2.11 -10.11 -68.39
N VAL A 458 -1.85 -10.24 -67.09
CA VAL A 458 -2.17 -11.44 -66.31
C VAL A 458 -3.63 -11.39 -65.87
N GLU A 459 -4.39 -12.43 -66.22
CA GLU A 459 -5.78 -12.58 -65.79
C GLU A 459 -5.89 -12.68 -64.26
N ASP A 460 -6.88 -11.97 -63.70
CA ASP A 460 -7.12 -11.83 -62.27
C ASP A 460 -7.20 -13.14 -61.48
N GLU A 461 -7.66 -14.22 -62.12
CA GLU A 461 -7.80 -15.55 -61.50
C GLU A 461 -6.44 -16.24 -61.26
N TYR A 462 -5.40 -15.84 -61.98
CA TYR A 462 -4.06 -16.44 -61.91
C TYR A 462 -3.08 -15.63 -61.06
N LYS A 463 -3.51 -14.49 -60.49
CA LYS A 463 -2.67 -13.68 -59.60
C LYS A 463 -2.32 -14.46 -58.33
N VAL A 464 -1.02 -14.51 -57.98
CA VAL A 464 -0.54 -15.21 -56.77
C VAL A 464 -1.17 -14.68 -55.49
N VAL A 465 -1.58 -13.41 -55.49
CA VAL A 465 -2.24 -12.75 -54.35
C VAL A 465 -3.60 -13.41 -54.00
N ARG A 466 -4.27 -14.04 -54.96
CA ARG A 466 -5.52 -14.78 -54.73
C ARG A 466 -5.30 -16.22 -54.24
N ASN A 467 -4.06 -16.72 -54.29
CA ASN A 467 -3.73 -18.03 -53.73
C ASN A 467 -3.71 -17.96 -52.19
N SER A 468 -4.57 -18.75 -51.54
CA SER A 468 -4.73 -18.75 -50.08
C SER A 468 -3.43 -19.05 -49.32
N ASN A 469 -2.57 -19.94 -49.83
CA ASN A 469 -1.30 -20.28 -49.18
C ASN A 469 -0.27 -19.16 -49.32
N TYR A 470 -0.24 -18.49 -50.48
CA TYR A 470 0.60 -17.33 -50.71
C TYR A 470 0.14 -16.18 -49.81
N GLY A 471 -1.16 -15.89 -49.80
CA GLY A 471 -1.73 -14.81 -48.99
C GLY A 471 -1.50 -14.98 -47.49
N TRP A 472 -1.58 -16.21 -46.97
CA TRP A 472 -1.26 -16.49 -45.56
C TRP A 472 0.22 -16.29 -45.22
N ARG A 473 1.14 -16.62 -46.14
CA ARG A 473 2.58 -16.40 -45.97
C ARG A 473 2.92 -14.92 -46.08
N ALA A 474 2.34 -14.24 -47.07
CA ALA A 474 2.43 -12.81 -47.31
C ALA A 474 2.01 -12.01 -46.07
N LEU A 475 0.84 -12.31 -45.50
CA LEU A 475 0.32 -11.61 -44.32
C LEU A 475 1.23 -11.75 -43.10
N ARG A 476 1.79 -12.95 -42.86
CA ARG A 476 2.74 -13.18 -41.76
C ARG A 476 4.05 -12.45 -41.97
N LEU A 477 4.55 -12.38 -43.20
CA LEU A 477 5.77 -11.65 -43.52
C LEU A 477 5.57 -10.14 -43.34
N LEU A 478 4.47 -9.60 -43.87
CA LEU A 478 4.09 -8.19 -43.72
C LEU A 478 3.95 -7.78 -42.26
N SER A 479 3.29 -8.60 -41.42
CA SER A 479 3.11 -8.30 -39.99
C SER A 479 4.41 -8.16 -39.20
N ARG A 480 5.53 -8.71 -39.69
CA ARG A 480 6.82 -8.71 -39.00
C ARG A 480 7.82 -7.72 -39.57
N ARG A 481 7.75 -7.46 -40.89
CA ARG A 481 8.76 -6.66 -41.61
C ARG A 481 8.19 -5.35 -42.17
N SER A 482 6.88 -5.26 -42.43
CA SER A 482 6.28 -4.06 -43.01
C SER A 482 5.84 -3.08 -41.92
N PRO A 483 6.35 -1.83 -41.91
CA PRO A 483 5.89 -0.80 -40.99
C PRO A 483 4.44 -0.35 -41.29
N HIS A 484 3.95 -0.61 -42.50
CA HIS A 484 2.61 -0.22 -42.95
C HIS A 484 1.51 -1.20 -42.52
N PHE A 485 1.87 -2.36 -41.95
CA PHE A 485 0.90 -3.39 -41.59
C PHE A 485 -0.08 -2.96 -40.48
N PHE A 486 0.38 -2.17 -39.51
CA PHE A 486 -0.43 -1.70 -38.38
C PHE A 486 -0.93 -0.25 -38.53
N GLN A 487 -0.79 0.36 -39.70
CA GLN A 487 -1.28 1.71 -39.91
C GLN A 487 -2.82 1.74 -39.87
N PRO A 488 -3.45 2.66 -39.11
CA PRO A 488 -4.89 2.79 -39.06
C PRO A 488 -5.42 3.11 -40.45
N THR A 489 -6.01 2.13 -41.13
CA THR A 489 -6.61 2.34 -42.45
C THR A 489 -8.11 2.46 -42.27
N ASN A 490 -8.70 3.57 -42.70
CA ASN A 490 -10.17 3.77 -42.71
C ASN A 490 -10.89 2.91 -43.77
N GLN A 491 -10.15 2.12 -44.54
CA GLN A 491 -10.68 1.21 -45.56
C GLN A 491 -10.96 -0.18 -44.95
N GLN A 492 -12.22 -0.62 -45.03
CA GLN A 492 -12.59 -2.00 -44.73
C GLN A 492 -12.29 -2.87 -45.95
N PHE A 493 -11.29 -3.74 -45.84
CA PHE A 493 -10.99 -4.72 -46.88
C PHE A 493 -12.05 -5.82 -46.90
N LYS A 494 -12.64 -6.08 -48.07
CA LYS A 494 -13.65 -7.12 -48.26
C LYS A 494 -13.04 -8.52 -48.31
N SER A 495 -11.82 -8.65 -48.83
CA SER A 495 -11.07 -9.91 -48.85
C SER A 495 -9.56 -9.72 -48.62
N LEU A 496 -8.88 -10.81 -48.25
CA LEU A 496 -7.42 -10.83 -48.06
C LEU A 496 -6.67 -10.55 -49.37
N ALA A 497 -7.22 -10.95 -50.51
CA ALA A 497 -6.62 -10.68 -51.81
C ALA A 497 -6.62 -9.18 -52.11
N ASP A 498 -7.74 -8.49 -51.87
CA ASP A 498 -7.86 -7.05 -52.10
C ASP A 498 -6.90 -6.26 -51.19
N TYR A 499 -6.74 -6.71 -49.94
CA TYR A 499 -5.77 -6.14 -49.01
C TYR A 499 -4.34 -6.28 -49.54
N LEU A 500 -3.96 -7.49 -49.96
CA LEU A 500 -2.62 -7.78 -50.44
C LEU A 500 -2.32 -7.09 -51.78
N GLU A 501 -3.30 -6.96 -52.69
CA GLU A 501 -3.13 -6.18 -53.93
C GLU A 501 -2.86 -4.71 -53.61
N SER A 502 -3.61 -4.10 -52.68
CA SER A 502 -3.36 -2.73 -52.24
C SER A 502 -1.98 -2.55 -51.59
N MET A 503 -1.50 -3.58 -50.89
CA MET A 503 -0.20 -3.56 -50.21
C MET A 503 0.96 -3.78 -51.18
N VAL A 504 0.79 -4.65 -52.17
CA VAL A 504 1.75 -4.89 -53.25
C VAL A 504 1.95 -3.61 -54.07
N ILE A 505 0.88 -2.87 -54.38
CA ILE A 505 0.95 -1.58 -55.09
C ILE A 505 1.71 -0.53 -54.26
N LYS A 506 1.52 -0.52 -52.94
CA LYS A 506 2.26 0.39 -52.04
C LYS A 506 3.74 0.03 -51.96
N LEU A 507 4.05 -1.25 -51.80
CA LEU A 507 5.43 -1.75 -51.78
C LEU A 507 6.15 -1.49 -53.11
N ALA A 508 5.47 -1.67 -54.24
CA ALA A 508 6.01 -1.37 -55.58
C ALA A 508 6.37 0.11 -55.77
N LYS A 509 5.68 1.03 -55.08
CA LYS A 509 5.97 2.48 -55.14
C LYS A 509 7.15 2.90 -54.27
N GLU A 510 7.56 2.08 -53.30
CA GLU A 510 8.67 2.37 -52.38
C GLU A 510 9.99 1.74 -52.81
N LEU A 511 9.99 0.87 -53.83
CA LEU A 511 11.19 0.22 -54.37
C LEU A 511 11.99 1.18 -55.28
N PRO A 512 13.32 1.32 -55.13
CA PRO A 512 14.09 2.36 -55.83
C PRO A 512 14.41 2.12 -57.32
N ASP A 513 14.17 0.93 -57.89
CA ASP A 513 14.64 0.60 -59.25
C ASP A 513 13.64 -0.25 -60.05
N LEU A 514 12.63 0.39 -60.66
CA LEU A 514 12.00 -0.09 -61.90
C LEU A 514 11.62 1.15 -62.75
N PRO A 515 11.93 1.17 -64.07
CA PRO A 515 11.63 2.31 -64.92
C PRO A 515 10.11 2.44 -65.07
N SER A 516 9.59 3.56 -64.60
CA SER A 516 8.21 4.00 -64.78
C SER A 516 7.82 4.07 -66.26
N GLU A 517 6.95 3.17 -66.72
CA GLU A 517 6.03 3.47 -67.82
C GLU A 517 4.59 3.55 -67.29
N GLU A 518 3.92 4.61 -67.72
CA GLU A 518 2.62 5.08 -67.26
C GLU A 518 1.51 4.03 -67.48
N ILE A 519 0.98 3.49 -66.37
CA ILE A 519 -0.30 2.78 -66.41
C ILE A 519 -1.41 3.84 -66.37
N LYS A 520 -1.90 4.16 -67.56
CA LYS A 520 -3.10 4.95 -67.77
C LYS A 520 -4.33 4.06 -67.56
N THR A 521 -4.96 4.13 -66.39
CA THR A 521 -6.29 3.54 -66.19
C THR A 521 -7.35 4.57 -66.57
N GLY A 522 -8.27 4.14 -67.43
CA GLY A 522 -9.41 4.93 -67.89
C GLY A 522 -10.41 5.18 -66.77
N GLU A 523 -10.94 6.39 -66.79
CA GLU A 523 -12.05 6.88 -65.97
C GLU A 523 -13.32 6.05 -66.23
N GLU A 524 -13.93 5.54 -65.17
CA GLU A 524 -15.39 5.51 -65.07
C GLU A 524 -15.79 6.01 -63.67
N ASP A 525 -16.71 6.97 -63.71
CA ASP A 525 -17.19 7.82 -62.64
C ASP A 525 -17.95 7.06 -61.54
N ASP A 526 -17.63 7.37 -60.29
CA ASP A 526 -18.64 7.48 -59.23
C ASP A 526 -18.23 8.64 -58.32
N GLU A 527 -18.83 9.80 -58.60
CA GLU A 527 -18.78 11.01 -57.79
C GLU A 527 -19.44 10.75 -56.41
N ASP A 528 -18.67 10.76 -55.32
CA ASP A 528 -18.95 11.59 -54.14
C ASP A 528 -17.80 11.55 -53.11
N ASN A 529 -16.80 12.42 -53.27
CA ASN A 529 -16.35 13.35 -52.23
C ASN A 529 -15.11 14.12 -52.69
N GLY A 530 -15.20 15.44 -52.59
CA GLY A 530 -14.17 16.39 -53.00
C GLY A 530 -12.88 16.22 -52.20
N ASP A 531 -11.86 15.72 -52.88
CA ASP A 531 -10.46 15.86 -52.53
C ASP A 531 -9.93 17.15 -53.18
N THR A 532 -9.83 18.20 -52.38
CA THR A 532 -8.88 19.29 -52.64
C THR A 532 -8.00 19.43 -51.42
N LEU A 533 -6.68 19.38 -51.68
CA LEU A 533 -5.55 19.42 -50.75
C LEU A 533 -5.24 18.00 -50.22
N LEU A 534 -4.25 17.30 -50.77
CA LEU A 534 -2.85 17.56 -50.47
C LEU A 534 -1.90 17.02 -51.57
N LYS A 535 -1.36 17.93 -52.39
CA LYS A 535 0.03 17.82 -52.85
C LYS A 535 0.87 18.63 -51.89
N GLU A 536 1.75 17.96 -51.15
CA GLU A 536 3.17 18.29 -50.96
C GLU A 536 3.75 17.54 -49.75
N SER A 537 4.87 16.84 -50.00
CA SER A 537 5.89 16.36 -49.02
C SER A 537 5.43 15.23 -48.09
N ASN A 538 5.74 13.95 -48.32
CA ASN A 538 7.06 13.31 -48.36
C ASN A 538 8.06 13.84 -47.31
N ASP A 539 7.78 13.56 -46.03
CA ASP A 539 8.72 13.00 -45.07
C ASP A 539 7.96 12.66 -43.77
N SER A 540 7.95 11.39 -43.36
CA SER A 540 7.57 11.04 -41.98
C SER A 540 8.32 9.79 -41.54
N PRO A 541 9.31 9.96 -40.64
CA PRO A 541 9.99 8.86 -39.98
C PRO A 541 9.16 8.35 -38.80
N SER A 542 9.51 7.15 -38.36
CA SER A 542 9.11 6.51 -37.11
C SER A 542 8.91 7.48 -35.93
N MET A 543 7.67 7.65 -35.47
CA MET A 543 7.38 8.40 -34.24
C MET A 543 7.87 7.63 -33.00
N GLN A 544 9.06 7.99 -32.56
CA GLN A 544 9.47 7.84 -31.17
C GLN A 544 8.67 8.85 -30.33
N THR A 545 7.80 8.37 -29.45
CA THR A 545 7.10 9.22 -28.47
C THR A 545 8.15 9.77 -27.48
N LYS A 546 8.63 11.00 -27.72
CA LYS A 546 9.56 11.70 -26.83
C LYS A 546 8.80 12.24 -25.61
N VAL A 547 9.27 11.87 -24.41
CA VAL A 547 8.80 12.42 -23.13
C VAL A 547 9.42 13.81 -22.94
N VAL A 548 8.67 14.75 -22.35
CA VAL A 548 9.17 16.11 -22.09
C VAL A 548 10.36 16.07 -21.13
N SER A 549 11.49 16.64 -21.55
CA SER A 549 12.70 16.70 -20.74
C SER A 549 12.68 17.87 -19.73
N ASN A 550 13.46 17.77 -18.65
CA ASN A 550 13.58 18.84 -17.66
C ASN A 550 14.10 20.16 -18.24
N GLN A 551 14.98 20.11 -19.24
CA GLN A 551 15.47 21.32 -19.93
C GLN A 551 14.37 22.00 -20.73
N GLN A 552 13.53 21.22 -21.42
CA GLN A 552 12.38 21.77 -22.16
C GLN A 552 11.34 22.38 -21.20
N MET A 553 11.14 21.80 -20.02
CA MET A 553 10.25 22.41 -19.01
C MET A 553 10.80 23.73 -18.47
N ASP A 554 12.13 23.86 -18.31
CA ASP A 554 12.78 25.10 -17.86
C ASP A 554 12.64 26.22 -18.89
N GLU A 555 12.80 25.91 -20.16
CA GLU A 555 12.67 26.88 -21.26
C GLU A 555 11.21 27.35 -21.47
N ILE A 556 10.24 26.44 -21.28
CA ILE A 556 8.82 26.78 -21.32
C ILE A 556 8.44 27.60 -20.10
N ALA A 557 8.88 27.20 -18.91
CA ALA A 557 8.59 27.92 -17.67
C ALA A 557 9.04 29.38 -17.74
N ALA A 558 10.26 29.63 -18.23
CA ALA A 558 10.82 30.97 -18.40
C ALA A 558 10.07 31.85 -19.42
N LYS A 559 9.34 31.26 -20.37
CA LYS A 559 8.54 32.02 -21.35
C LYS A 559 7.05 32.09 -21.01
N LEU A 560 6.54 31.13 -20.24
CA LEU A 560 5.17 31.08 -19.78
C LEU A 560 4.92 32.12 -18.68
N GLY A 561 5.90 32.32 -17.79
CA GLY A 561 5.89 33.35 -16.75
C GLY A 561 4.54 33.42 -16.03
N ALA A 562 3.99 34.64 -15.85
CA ALA A 562 2.76 34.87 -15.07
C ALA A 562 1.48 34.25 -15.66
N GLN A 563 1.56 33.72 -16.88
CA GLN A 563 0.41 33.16 -17.61
C GLN A 563 0.27 31.64 -17.43
N TRP A 564 1.06 31.04 -16.52
CA TRP A 564 1.02 29.61 -16.23
C TRP A 564 -0.35 29.09 -15.79
N LYS A 565 -1.18 29.94 -15.17
CA LYS A 565 -2.54 29.58 -14.73
C LYS A 565 -3.49 29.25 -15.89
N THR A 566 -3.30 29.89 -17.05
CA THR A 566 -4.09 29.62 -18.26
C THR A 566 -3.75 28.25 -18.83
N LEU A 567 -2.48 27.85 -18.71
CA LEU A 567 -2.05 26.50 -19.08
C LEU A 567 -2.54 25.45 -18.06
N ALA A 568 -2.53 25.78 -16.77
CA ALA A 568 -3.00 24.89 -15.70
C ALA A 568 -4.47 24.45 -15.89
N SER A 569 -5.34 25.37 -16.33
CA SER A 569 -6.74 25.03 -16.65
C SER A 569 -6.87 24.07 -17.83
N GLN A 570 -5.96 24.16 -18.80
CA GLN A 570 -5.98 23.32 -20.01
C GLN A 570 -5.34 21.94 -19.78
N LEU A 571 -4.45 21.83 -18.81
CA LEU A 571 -3.86 20.57 -18.33
C LEU A 571 -4.73 19.86 -17.27
N GLU A 572 -5.96 20.35 -17.06
CA GLU A 572 -6.93 19.81 -16.09
C GLU A 572 -6.39 19.70 -14.66
N ILE A 573 -5.45 20.58 -14.27
CA ILE A 573 -4.90 20.63 -12.90
C ILE A 573 -5.95 21.21 -11.95
N LYS A 574 -6.11 20.58 -10.77
CA LYS A 574 -7.17 20.95 -9.84
C LYS A 574 -6.90 22.32 -9.22
N ALA A 575 -7.96 23.07 -8.92
CA ALA A 575 -7.85 24.39 -8.27
C ALA A 575 -7.26 24.35 -6.84
N ALA A 576 -7.08 23.17 -6.25
CA ALA A 576 -6.35 22.98 -4.99
C ALA A 576 -4.82 22.94 -5.24
N GLU A 577 -4.38 22.22 -6.26
CA GLU A 577 -2.97 22.10 -6.66
C GLU A 577 -2.42 23.43 -7.19
N ILE A 578 -3.24 24.20 -7.91
CA ILE A 578 -2.87 25.57 -8.35
C ILE A 578 -2.60 26.48 -7.14
N ARG A 579 -3.40 26.37 -6.06
CA ARG A 579 -3.21 27.16 -4.84
C ARG A 579 -1.98 26.72 -4.05
N GLU A 580 -1.67 25.44 -4.05
CA GLU A 580 -0.46 24.89 -3.43
C GLU A 580 0.80 25.44 -4.13
N ILE A 581 0.85 25.39 -5.47
CA ILE A 581 1.95 25.94 -6.27
C ILE A 581 2.15 27.45 -6.04
N GLU A 582 1.06 28.22 -5.85
CA GLU A 582 1.14 29.65 -5.50
C GLU A 582 1.74 29.90 -4.10
N THR A 583 1.54 28.97 -3.16
CA THR A 583 2.02 29.12 -1.78
C THR A 583 3.49 28.67 -1.65
N ASP A 584 3.93 27.77 -2.53
CA ASP A 584 5.26 27.15 -2.49
C ASP A 584 6.39 28.03 -3.03
N SER A 585 6.09 29.02 -3.88
CA SER A 585 7.09 29.93 -4.44
C SER A 585 6.52 31.30 -4.76
N GLU A 586 7.24 32.37 -4.43
CA GLU A 586 6.93 33.75 -4.88
C GLU A 586 7.47 34.04 -6.29
N ASP A 587 8.38 33.20 -6.80
CA ASP A 587 8.94 33.32 -8.15
C ASP A 587 8.02 32.68 -9.19
N VAL A 588 7.61 33.50 -10.15
CA VAL A 588 6.64 33.19 -11.21
C VAL A 588 7.16 32.13 -12.19
N ASP A 589 8.47 32.12 -12.48
CA ASP A 589 9.07 31.14 -13.38
C ASP A 589 9.18 29.78 -12.69
N MET A 590 9.44 29.79 -11.38
CA MET A 590 9.44 28.58 -10.56
C MET A 590 8.04 27.99 -10.41
N GLN A 591 7.00 28.83 -10.29
CA GLN A 591 5.60 28.38 -10.29
C GLN A 591 5.22 27.69 -11.62
N ALA A 592 5.64 28.28 -12.75
CA ALA A 592 5.42 27.70 -14.08
C ALA A 592 6.13 26.34 -14.24
N LYS A 593 7.34 26.19 -13.68
CA LYS A 593 8.07 24.93 -13.65
C LYS A 593 7.39 23.87 -12.77
N LEU A 594 6.96 24.25 -11.56
CA LEU A 594 6.26 23.36 -10.64
C LEU A 594 4.96 22.83 -11.23
N LEU A 595 4.25 23.64 -12.02
CA LEU A 595 3.08 23.21 -12.77
C LEU A 595 3.41 22.09 -13.78
N LEU A 596 4.47 22.26 -14.57
CA LEU A 596 4.87 21.28 -15.59
C LEU A 596 5.36 19.97 -14.96
N VAL A 597 6.05 20.06 -13.82
CA VAL A 597 6.45 18.88 -13.04
C VAL A 597 5.24 18.16 -12.45
N ALA A 598 4.30 18.88 -11.85
CA ALA A 598 3.06 18.31 -11.32
C ALA A 598 2.22 17.62 -12.42
N TRP A 599 2.18 18.21 -13.61
CA TRP A 599 1.55 17.59 -14.78
C TRP A 599 2.27 16.31 -15.22
N GLN A 600 3.61 16.32 -15.30
CA GLN A 600 4.41 15.16 -15.67
C GLN A 600 4.28 14.01 -14.65
N ASP A 601 4.27 14.33 -13.35
CA ASP A 601 4.10 13.34 -12.27
C ASP A 601 2.71 12.69 -12.30
N ARG A 602 1.68 13.43 -12.76
CA ARG A 602 0.32 12.92 -12.91
C ARG A 602 0.15 12.02 -14.13
N GLU A 603 0.61 12.46 -15.29
CA GLU A 603 0.38 11.76 -16.57
C GLU A 603 1.44 10.68 -16.88
N GLY A 604 2.58 10.69 -16.19
CA GLY A 604 3.61 9.65 -16.27
C GLY A 604 4.12 9.45 -17.71
N THR A 605 3.99 8.23 -18.25
CA THR A 605 4.45 7.92 -19.62
C THR A 605 3.60 8.54 -20.73
N GLN A 606 2.45 9.15 -20.39
CA GLN A 606 1.58 9.87 -21.33
C GLN A 606 1.90 11.37 -21.39
N ALA A 607 2.84 11.87 -20.56
CA ALA A 607 3.34 13.24 -20.61
C ALA A 607 4.29 13.46 -21.80
N THR A 608 3.76 13.37 -23.02
CA THR A 608 4.51 13.50 -24.27
C THR A 608 4.65 14.96 -24.68
N VAL A 609 5.68 15.24 -25.49
CA VAL A 609 5.91 16.57 -26.08
C VAL A 609 4.68 17.03 -26.88
N GLU A 610 4.03 16.12 -27.61
CA GLU A 610 2.81 16.39 -28.38
C GLU A 610 1.60 16.77 -27.50
N SER A 611 1.45 16.10 -26.35
CA SER A 611 0.39 16.44 -25.38
C SER A 611 0.59 17.84 -24.82
N LEU A 612 1.84 18.23 -24.54
CA LEU A 612 2.17 19.55 -24.02
C LEU A 612 2.01 20.64 -25.09
N ILE A 613 2.41 20.38 -26.33
CA ILE A 613 2.19 21.26 -27.49
C ILE A 613 0.69 21.51 -27.69
N THR A 614 -0.12 20.46 -27.63
CA THR A 614 -1.57 20.57 -27.78
C THR A 614 -2.19 21.41 -26.66
N ALA A 615 -1.75 21.22 -25.42
CA ALA A 615 -2.21 22.01 -24.29
C ALA A 615 -1.77 23.49 -24.39
N LEU A 616 -0.54 23.76 -24.83
CA LEU A 616 -0.02 25.12 -25.04
C LEU A 616 -0.76 25.86 -26.16
N ASN A 617 -1.07 25.16 -27.27
CA ASN A 617 -1.85 25.72 -28.37
C ASN A 617 -3.28 26.04 -27.95
N ASN A 618 -3.93 25.13 -27.22
CA ASN A 618 -5.28 25.34 -26.69
C ASN A 618 -5.34 26.45 -25.63
N ALA A 619 -4.26 26.65 -24.86
CA ALA A 619 -4.13 27.74 -23.91
C ALA A 619 -3.78 29.09 -24.56
N GLY A 620 -3.58 29.15 -25.89
CA GLY A 620 -3.32 30.38 -26.64
C GLY A 620 -1.85 30.78 -26.73
N PHE A 621 -0.91 29.85 -26.51
CA PHE A 621 0.54 30.09 -26.54
C PHE A 621 1.28 29.37 -27.68
N PRO A 622 0.89 29.55 -28.97
CA PRO A 622 1.50 28.82 -30.08
C PRO A 622 3.00 29.12 -30.23
N LYS A 623 3.43 30.36 -29.96
CA LYS A 623 4.85 30.75 -30.00
C LYS A 623 5.73 30.07 -28.95
N ILE A 624 5.11 29.57 -27.87
CA ILE A 624 5.82 28.80 -26.82
C ILE A 624 5.82 27.32 -27.22
N ALA A 625 4.76 26.83 -27.83
CA ALA A 625 4.68 25.48 -28.37
C ALA A 625 5.72 25.23 -29.49
N ASP A 626 6.05 26.25 -30.29
CA ASP A 626 7.07 26.15 -31.35
C ASP A 626 8.47 25.75 -30.83
N ILE A 627 8.80 26.05 -29.58
CA ILE A 627 10.10 25.71 -28.95
C ILE A 627 10.25 24.19 -28.80
N LEU A 628 9.13 23.50 -28.57
CA LEU A 628 9.08 22.06 -28.47
C LEU A 628 9.14 21.37 -29.85
N ASN A 629 8.87 22.10 -30.94
CA ASN A 629 9.03 21.62 -32.32
C ASN A 629 10.46 21.79 -32.85
N GLU A 630 11.26 22.69 -32.25
CA GLU A 630 12.64 22.99 -32.66
C GLU A 630 13.72 22.09 -32.00
N THR A 631 13.33 21.15 -31.11
CA THR A 631 14.24 20.20 -30.39
C THR A 631 13.81 18.74 -30.51
#